data_AF-D2HUQ5-F1
#
_entry.id   AF-D2HUQ5-F1
#
_cell.length_a   1.000
_cell.length_b   1.000
_cell.length_c   1.000
_cell.angle_alpha   90.00
_cell.angle_beta   90.00
_cell.angle_gamma   90.00
#
_symmetry.space_group_name_H-M   'P 1'
#
loop_
_entity.id
_entity.type
_entity.pdbx_description
1 polymer ?
#
loop_
_entity_poly.entity_id
_entity_poly.type
_entity_poly.pdbx_seq_one_letter_code
_entity_poly.pdbx_strand_id
1 'polypeptide(L)'
;KPHTGEVSDLNQQVWVLQGQTIVTVPRSNNVTPVTVTVVPCKYPELLGQGRGVPIYLGIENPEMCLSCEDIEGQPTLQLKEEEILDLYNEVEPVEPFLFYHSKNGSTSTFESVAFPGWFVAASDRGHPIFLTSHLGGTYNVNFILNIN
;
A
#
# COMPACT_ATOMS: atom_id res chain seq x y z
N LYS A 1 -11.14 -12.33 -8.45
CA LYS A 1 -10.30 -12.78 -7.32
C LYS A 1 -9.18 -11.76 -7.17
N PRO A 2 -8.83 -11.35 -5.94
CA PRO A 2 -7.67 -10.49 -5.71
C PRO A 2 -6.38 -11.12 -6.26
N HIS A 3 -5.45 -10.27 -6.70
CA HIS A 3 -4.09 -10.70 -7.01
C HIS A 3 -3.30 -10.72 -5.72
N THR A 4 -2.50 -11.75 -5.51
CA THR A 4 -1.74 -11.95 -4.28
C THR A 4 -0.27 -12.00 -4.57
N GLY A 5 0.56 -11.49 -3.66
CA GLY A 5 1.98 -11.39 -3.91
C GLY A 5 2.80 -10.95 -2.72
N GLU A 6 4.00 -10.45 -3.00
CA GLU A 6 4.88 -9.85 -2.02
C GLU A 6 5.31 -8.45 -2.47
N VAL A 7 5.58 -7.59 -1.49
CA VAL A 7 6.19 -6.27 -1.72
C VAL A 7 7.59 -6.26 -1.16
N SER A 8 8.54 -5.80 -1.97
CA SER A 8 9.89 -5.46 -1.53
C SER A 8 10.33 -4.09 -2.02
N ASP A 9 11.53 -3.64 -1.66
CA ASP A 9 12.18 -2.48 -2.25
C ASP A 9 13.47 -2.85 -3.02
N LEU A 10 14.11 -1.84 -3.63
CA LEU A 10 15.38 -2.00 -4.35
C LEU A 10 16.55 -2.41 -3.44
N ASN A 11 16.43 -2.23 -2.12
CA ASN A 11 17.38 -2.66 -1.11
C ASN A 11 17.06 -4.06 -0.56
N GLN A 12 16.15 -4.79 -1.22
CA GLN A 12 15.70 -6.13 -0.84
C GLN A 12 15.05 -6.18 0.55
N GLN A 13 14.49 -5.07 1.03
CA GLN A 13 13.63 -5.07 2.21
C GLN A 13 12.23 -5.49 1.82
N VAL A 14 11.63 -6.37 2.62
CA VAL A 14 10.28 -6.91 2.44
C VAL A 14 9.33 -6.36 3.48
N TRP A 15 8.05 -6.26 3.13
CA TRP A 15 6.99 -5.92 4.07
C TRP A 15 6.72 -7.10 5.02
N VAL A 16 6.68 -6.82 6.32
CA VAL A 16 6.39 -7.79 7.38
C VAL A 16 5.40 -7.18 8.37
N LEU A 17 4.46 -7.98 8.86
CA LEU A 17 3.55 -7.57 9.92
C LEU A 17 4.23 -7.75 11.29
N GLN A 18 4.30 -6.67 12.07
CA GLN A 18 4.73 -6.67 13.46
C GLN A 18 3.64 -6.04 14.33
N GLY A 19 2.96 -6.86 15.13
CA GLY A 19 1.75 -6.42 15.83
C GLY A 19 0.67 -6.03 14.80
N GLN A 20 0.22 -4.78 14.83
CA GLN A 20 -0.77 -4.23 13.90
C GLN A 20 -0.16 -3.31 12.83
N THR A 21 1.14 -3.40 12.59
CA THR A 21 1.85 -2.46 11.71
C THR A 21 2.72 -3.20 10.70
N ILE A 22 2.70 -2.72 9.46
CA ILE A 22 3.62 -3.21 8.42
C ILE A 22 4.94 -2.45 8.55
N VAL A 23 6.05 -3.19 8.66
CA VAL A 23 7.41 -2.66 8.70
C VAL A 23 8.22 -3.20 7.52
N THR A 24 9.30 -2.51 7.16
CA THR A 24 10.27 -3.03 6.18
C THR A 24 11.46 -3.68 6.88
N VAL A 25 11.80 -4.91 6.48
CA VAL A 25 12.99 -5.61 6.99
C VAL A 25 13.76 -6.28 5.85
N PRO A 26 15.10 -6.37 5.92
CA PRO A 26 15.90 -7.09 4.93
C PRO A 26 15.43 -8.52 4.77
N ARG A 27 15.25 -8.95 3.52
CA ARG A 27 14.94 -10.34 3.20
C ARG A 27 16.03 -11.26 3.75
N SER A 28 15.61 -12.32 4.43
CA SER A 28 16.47 -13.41 4.89
C SER A 28 15.64 -14.68 5.06
N ASN A 29 16.30 -15.83 5.22
CA ASN A 29 15.60 -17.13 5.37
C ASN A 29 14.72 -17.23 6.62
N ASN A 30 14.91 -16.34 7.61
CA ASN A 30 14.16 -16.32 8.86
C ASN A 30 13.01 -15.29 8.85
N VAL A 31 12.79 -14.62 7.72
CA VAL A 31 11.75 -13.61 7.56
C VAL A 31 10.67 -14.17 6.65
N THR A 32 9.42 -14.13 7.13
CA THR A 32 8.23 -14.42 6.34
C THR A 32 7.58 -13.09 5.95
N PRO A 33 7.64 -12.69 4.65
CA PRO A 33 6.94 -11.50 4.18
C PRO A 33 5.42 -11.64 4.36
N VAL A 34 4.72 -10.52 4.48
CA VAL A 34 3.26 -10.53 4.34
C VAL A 34 2.89 -10.90 2.91
N THR A 35 1.85 -11.70 2.76
CA THR A 35 1.17 -11.85 1.47
C THR A 35 0.30 -10.63 1.27
N VAL A 36 0.65 -9.77 0.31
CA VAL A 36 -0.20 -8.63 -0.06
C VAL A 36 -1.32 -9.09 -0.97
N THR A 37 -2.48 -8.45 -0.86
CA THR A 37 -3.64 -8.67 -1.72
C THR A 37 -4.02 -7.36 -2.41
N VAL A 38 -4.33 -7.42 -3.70
CA VAL A 38 -4.59 -6.26 -4.56
C VAL A 38 -5.82 -6.48 -5.43
N VAL A 39 -6.72 -5.51 -5.45
CA VAL A 39 -7.91 -5.49 -6.32
C VAL A 39 -8.05 -4.13 -6.99
N PRO A 40 -8.09 -4.04 -8.33
CA PRO A 40 -8.44 -2.80 -9.01
C PRO A 40 -9.84 -2.31 -8.64
N CYS A 41 -9.98 -1.01 -8.39
CA CYS A 41 -11.27 -0.39 -8.13
C CYS A 41 -12.26 -0.65 -9.27
N LYS A 42 -13.53 -0.91 -8.91
CA LYS A 42 -14.60 -1.22 -9.84
C LYS A 42 -15.06 0.00 -10.65
N TYR A 43 -14.92 1.20 -10.11
CA TYR A 43 -15.41 2.47 -10.69
C TYR A 43 -14.27 3.50 -10.85
N PRO A 44 -13.19 3.19 -11.59
CA PRO A 44 -12.04 4.07 -11.74
C PRO A 44 -12.39 5.41 -12.44
N GLU A 45 -13.49 5.47 -13.18
CA GLU A 45 -14.00 6.67 -13.86
C GLU A 45 -14.52 7.75 -12.90
N LEU A 46 -14.86 7.36 -11.65
CA LEU A 46 -15.29 8.29 -10.61
C LEU A 46 -14.11 8.95 -9.88
N LEU A 47 -12.89 8.55 -10.21
CA LEU A 47 -11.65 8.98 -9.56
C LEU A 47 -10.78 9.85 -10.48
N GLY A 48 -9.78 10.50 -9.90
CA GLY A 48 -8.83 11.34 -10.61
C GLY A 48 -8.03 10.56 -11.66
N GLN A 49 -8.03 11.05 -12.90
CA GLN A 49 -7.36 10.39 -14.03
C GLN A 49 -5.87 10.75 -14.11
N GLY A 50 -5.08 9.87 -14.75
CA GLY A 50 -3.67 10.13 -15.07
C GLY A 50 -2.66 9.93 -13.93
N ARG A 51 -3.08 9.35 -12.80
CA ARG A 51 -2.24 9.13 -11.61
C ARG A 51 -1.80 7.67 -11.39
N GLY A 52 -2.35 6.75 -12.18
CA GLY A 52 -2.16 5.31 -12.02
C GLY A 52 -3.50 4.58 -12.01
N VAL A 53 -3.46 3.27 -11.72
CA VAL A 53 -4.65 2.44 -11.56
C VAL A 53 -5.09 2.50 -10.10
N PRO A 54 -6.30 2.97 -9.77
CA PRO A 54 -6.80 2.93 -8.40
C PRO A 54 -7.01 1.48 -7.96
N ILE A 55 -6.39 1.09 -6.84
CA ILE A 55 -6.44 -0.25 -6.28
C ILE A 55 -6.78 -0.20 -4.79
N TYR A 56 -7.51 -1.21 -4.31
CA TYR A 56 -7.48 -1.61 -2.91
C TYR A 56 -6.22 -2.44 -2.66
N LEU A 57 -5.58 -2.22 -1.52
CA LEU A 57 -4.33 -2.87 -1.12
C LEU A 57 -4.44 -3.34 0.34
N GLY A 58 -4.18 -4.62 0.57
CA GLY A 58 -4.24 -5.22 1.89
C GLY A 58 -3.21 -6.33 2.08
N ILE A 59 -3.36 -7.08 3.16
CA ILE A 59 -2.58 -8.29 3.47
C ILE A 59 -3.50 -9.47 3.76
N GLU A 60 -2.98 -10.68 3.60
CA GLU A 60 -3.63 -11.92 4.02
C GLU A 60 -2.97 -12.48 5.29
N ASN A 61 -3.78 -13.13 6.14
CA ASN A 61 -3.36 -13.81 7.37
C ASN A 61 -2.60 -12.92 8.38
N PRO A 62 -3.29 -11.99 9.08
CA PRO A 62 -4.73 -11.75 9.07
C PRO A 62 -5.19 -10.95 7.83
N GLU A 63 -6.46 -11.08 7.47
CA GLU A 63 -7.04 -10.25 6.41
C GLU A 63 -7.25 -8.82 6.92
N MET A 64 -6.57 -7.87 6.28
CA MET A 64 -6.60 -6.46 6.65
C MET A 64 -6.32 -5.59 5.42
N CYS A 65 -6.86 -4.38 5.41
CA CYS A 65 -6.63 -3.41 4.32
C CYS A 65 -5.89 -2.17 4.81
N LEU A 66 -5.06 -1.61 3.94
CA LEU A 66 -4.42 -0.31 4.18
C LEU A 66 -5.46 0.80 4.00
N SER A 67 -5.49 1.73 4.94
CA SER A 67 -6.29 2.96 4.85
C SER A 67 -5.45 4.19 5.14
N CYS A 68 -5.87 5.32 4.57
CA CYS A 68 -5.32 6.63 4.86
C CYS A 68 -6.35 7.41 5.69
N GLU A 69 -5.93 7.94 6.83
CA GLU A 69 -6.79 8.70 7.73
C GLU A 69 -6.16 10.05 8.08
N ASP A 70 -7.00 11.05 8.33
CA ASP A 70 -6.55 12.29 8.96
C ASP A 70 -6.51 12.07 10.48
N ILE A 71 -5.29 12.04 11.03
CA ILE A 71 -5.06 11.95 12.47
C ILE A 71 -4.38 13.25 12.89
N GLU A 72 -5.08 14.05 13.67
CA GLU A 72 -4.60 15.35 14.20
C GLU A 72 -4.14 16.33 13.10
N GLY A 73 -4.79 16.33 11.94
CA GLY A 73 -4.47 17.19 10.81
C GLY A 73 -3.39 16.64 9.89
N GLN A 74 -3.00 15.36 10.04
CA GLN A 74 -1.96 14.73 9.23
C GLN A 74 -2.45 13.43 8.57
N PRO A 75 -2.27 13.27 7.24
CA PRO A 75 -2.50 12.01 6.55
C PRO A 75 -1.60 10.91 7.11
N THR A 76 -2.22 9.87 7.65
CA THR A 76 -1.53 8.77 8.32
C THR A 76 -1.95 7.44 7.72
N LEU A 77 -0.98 6.56 7.47
CA LEU A 77 -1.25 5.19 7.02
C LEU A 77 -1.70 4.33 8.20
N GLN A 78 -2.79 3.60 8.04
CA GLN A 78 -3.34 2.66 9.01
C GLN A 78 -3.54 1.29 8.37
N LEU A 79 -3.61 0.27 9.22
CA LEU A 79 -4.00 -1.08 8.83
C LEU A 79 -5.29 -1.42 9.58
N LYS A 80 -6.36 -1.74 8.85
CA LYS A 80 -7.71 -1.97 9.40
C LYS A 80 -8.17 -3.39 9.15
N GLU A 81 -8.90 -3.96 10.11
CA GLU A 81 -9.57 -5.25 9.99
C GLU A 81 -10.77 -5.10 9.04
N GLU A 82 -10.51 -5.18 7.75
CA GLU A 82 -11.48 -5.05 6.66
C GLU A 82 -11.16 -6.09 5.58
N GLU A 83 -12.21 -6.74 5.06
CA GLU A 83 -12.08 -7.69 3.95
C GLU A 83 -11.96 -6.93 2.62
N ILE A 84 -10.95 -7.27 1.81
CA ILE A 84 -10.69 -6.50 0.57
C ILE A 84 -11.84 -6.62 -0.44
N LEU A 85 -12.58 -7.73 -0.39
CA LEU A 85 -13.73 -7.96 -1.25
C LEU A 85 -14.97 -7.20 -0.80
N ASP A 86 -15.12 -6.88 0.48
CA ASP A 86 -16.20 -6.02 0.96
C ASP A 86 -16.00 -4.61 0.41
N LEU A 87 -14.79 -4.06 0.54
CA LEU A 87 -14.42 -2.76 -0.06
C LEU A 87 -14.62 -2.73 -1.59
N TYR A 88 -14.31 -3.84 -2.28
CA TYR A 88 -14.49 -3.95 -3.73
C TYR A 88 -15.97 -3.99 -4.15
N ASN A 89 -16.82 -4.58 -3.32
CA ASN A 89 -18.24 -4.80 -3.63
C ASN A 89 -19.12 -3.59 -3.29
N GLU A 90 -18.58 -2.59 -2.61
CA GLU A 90 -19.25 -1.32 -2.37
C GLU A 90 -19.77 -0.68 -3.67
N VAL A 91 -20.84 0.09 -3.53
CA VAL A 91 -21.53 0.72 -4.69
C VAL A 91 -20.79 1.92 -5.24
N GLU A 92 -19.87 2.49 -4.45
CA GLU A 92 -19.01 3.62 -4.78
C GLU A 92 -17.58 3.36 -4.27
N PRO A 93 -16.55 4.01 -4.84
CA PRO A 93 -15.17 3.90 -4.36
C PRO A 93 -15.02 4.28 -2.88
N VAL A 94 -14.41 3.41 -2.08
CA VAL A 94 -14.06 3.73 -0.68
C VAL A 94 -12.70 4.43 -0.65
N GLU A 95 -12.68 5.72 -0.96
CA GLU A 95 -11.46 6.51 -1.19
C GLU A 95 -10.36 6.39 -0.12
N PRO A 96 -10.65 6.34 1.20
CA PRO A 96 -9.60 6.16 2.22
C PRO A 96 -8.79 4.88 2.06
N PHE A 97 -9.35 3.83 1.43
CA PHE A 97 -8.68 2.54 1.22
C PHE A 97 -8.08 2.39 -0.17
N LEU A 98 -8.17 3.43 -1.00
CA LEU A 98 -7.69 3.39 -2.38
C LEU A 98 -6.34 4.06 -2.52
N PHE A 99 -5.52 3.43 -3.36
CA PHE A 99 -4.22 3.96 -3.78
C PHE A 99 -4.14 3.95 -5.30
N TYR A 100 -3.65 5.03 -5.91
CA TYR A 100 -3.21 4.98 -7.30
C TYR A 100 -1.90 4.19 -7.37
N HIS A 101 -1.95 3.03 -8.01
CA HIS A 101 -0.80 2.22 -8.37
C HIS A 101 -0.24 2.69 -9.71
N SER A 102 1.00 3.19 -9.70
CA SER A 102 1.73 3.55 -10.90
C SER A 102 3.00 2.72 -11.03
N LYS A 103 3.29 2.23 -12.24
CA LYS A 103 4.47 1.42 -12.54
C LYS A 103 5.49 2.24 -13.32
N ASN A 104 6.70 2.36 -12.77
CA ASN A 104 7.83 3.05 -13.37
C ASN A 104 8.97 2.04 -13.60
N GLY A 105 9.00 1.43 -14.79
CA GLY A 105 9.93 0.34 -15.08
C GLY A 105 9.61 -0.90 -14.22
N SER A 106 10.53 -1.30 -13.35
CA SER A 106 10.35 -2.43 -12.43
C SER A 106 9.71 -2.04 -11.10
N THR A 107 9.60 -0.74 -10.80
CA THR A 107 9.08 -0.27 -9.51
C THR A 107 7.62 0.17 -9.62
N SER A 108 6.96 0.17 -8.46
CA SER A 108 5.59 0.57 -8.22
C SER A 108 5.60 1.65 -7.15
N THR A 109 4.76 2.66 -7.34
CA THR A 109 4.43 3.66 -6.32
C THR A 109 2.96 3.52 -5.95
N PHE A 110 2.61 3.84 -4.70
CA PHE A 110 1.24 3.83 -4.20
C PHE A 110 0.90 5.21 -3.65
N GLU A 111 0.17 6.01 -4.42
CA GLU A 111 -0.29 7.34 -4.01
C GLU A 111 -1.68 7.22 -3.38
N SER A 112 -1.94 7.87 -2.25
CA SER A 112 -3.26 7.92 -1.63
C SER A 112 -4.28 8.61 -2.54
N VAL A 113 -5.46 8.00 -2.70
CA VAL A 113 -6.59 8.65 -3.37
C VAL A 113 -7.17 9.74 -2.48
N ALA A 114 -7.41 9.45 -1.20
CA ALA A 114 -7.98 10.40 -0.23
C ALA A 114 -7.05 11.60 0.08
N PHE A 115 -5.73 11.43 -0.06
CA PHE A 115 -4.74 12.48 0.18
C PHE A 115 -3.80 12.64 -1.02
N PRO A 116 -4.23 13.34 -2.08
CA PRO A 116 -3.42 13.57 -3.28
C PRO A 116 -2.02 14.11 -2.97
N GLY A 117 -0.99 13.53 -3.58
CA GLY A 117 0.41 13.89 -3.37
C GLY A 117 1.08 13.16 -2.20
N TRP A 118 0.35 12.33 -1.45
CA TRP A 118 0.90 11.50 -0.37
C TRP A 118 1.10 10.07 -0.84
N PHE A 119 2.28 9.52 -0.60
CA PHE A 119 2.68 8.21 -1.08
C PHE A 119 2.99 7.29 0.10
N VAL A 120 2.69 6.00 -0.05
CA VAL A 120 3.25 4.98 0.82
C VAL A 120 4.77 5.02 0.68
N ALA A 121 5.45 5.06 1.82
CA ALA A 121 6.90 5.15 1.92
C ALA A 121 7.45 4.24 3.00
N ALA A 122 8.72 3.92 2.86
CA ALA A 122 9.53 3.26 3.87
C ALA A 122 10.76 4.12 4.18
N SER A 123 11.24 4.06 5.43
CA SER A 123 12.47 4.72 5.87
C SER A 123 13.53 3.67 6.20
N ASP A 124 14.17 3.79 7.36
CA ASP A 124 15.19 2.87 7.82
C ASP A 124 14.60 1.51 8.21
N ARG A 125 15.43 0.47 8.17
CA ARG A 125 15.08 -0.89 8.57
C ARG A 125 14.31 -0.93 9.91
N GLY A 126 13.23 -1.72 9.92
CA GLY A 126 12.44 -1.99 11.12
C GLY A 126 11.45 -0.88 11.47
N HIS A 127 11.40 0.21 10.69
CA HIS A 127 10.38 1.24 10.86
C HIS A 127 9.10 0.87 10.11
N PRO A 128 7.94 1.33 10.61
CA PRO A 128 6.68 1.26 9.90
C PRO A 128 6.75 1.85 8.49
N ILE A 129 6.00 1.28 7.56
CA ILE A 129 5.62 2.03 6.36
C ILE A 129 4.64 3.16 6.76
N PHE A 130 4.69 4.27 6.05
CA PHE A 130 3.96 5.49 6.39
C PHE A 130 3.56 6.26 5.12
N LEU A 131 2.77 7.32 5.28
CA LEU A 131 2.48 8.25 4.18
C LEU A 131 3.47 9.43 4.21
N THR A 132 3.94 9.86 3.04
CA THR A 132 4.74 11.08 2.91
C THR A 132 4.39 11.85 1.65
N SER A 133 4.39 13.18 1.75
CA SER A 133 4.38 14.07 0.58
C SER A 133 5.79 14.52 0.16
N HIS A 134 6.83 14.14 0.92
CA HIS A 134 8.21 14.49 0.63
C HIS A 134 8.83 13.46 -0.31
N LEU A 135 8.88 13.81 -1.61
CA LEU A 135 9.52 13.00 -2.63
C LEU A 135 11.03 13.29 -2.69
N GLY A 136 11.83 12.23 -2.63
CA GLY A 136 13.30 12.31 -2.61
C GLY A 136 13.89 12.37 -1.19
N GLY A 137 15.21 12.24 -1.08
CA GLY A 137 15.90 12.14 0.21
C GLY A 137 16.09 10.70 0.68
N THR A 138 15.91 10.45 1.98
CA THR A 138 16.15 9.13 2.61
C THR A 138 14.95 8.19 2.55
N TYR A 139 13.75 8.70 2.22
CA TYR A 139 12.56 7.87 2.13
C TYR A 139 12.45 7.17 0.78
N ASN A 140 12.11 5.90 0.82
CA ASN A 140 11.84 5.11 -0.37
C ASN A 140 10.33 5.03 -0.63
N VAL A 141 9.91 5.48 -1.82
CA VAL A 141 8.54 5.35 -2.34
C VAL A 141 8.43 4.35 -3.49
N ASN A 142 9.56 3.74 -3.89
CA ASN A 142 9.65 2.82 -5.01
C ASN A 142 9.72 1.39 -4.49
N PHE A 143 8.68 0.62 -4.77
CA PHE A 143 8.56 -0.78 -4.36
C PHE A 143 8.57 -1.72 -5.54
N ILE A 144 9.02 -2.94 -5.35
CA ILE A 144 8.84 -4.04 -6.29
C ILE A 144 7.60 -4.80 -5.83
N LEU A 145 6.52 -4.72 -6.61
CA LEU A 145 5.30 -5.48 -6.39
C LEU A 145 5.34 -6.75 -7.25
N ASN A 146 5.50 -7.91 -6.61
CA ASN A 146 5.53 -9.21 -7.26
C ASN A 146 4.22 -9.94 -6.99
N ILE A 147 3.24 -9.74 -7.87
CA ILE A 147 1.93 -10.41 -7.84
C ILE A 147 1.92 -11.61 -8.79
N ASN A 148 1.27 -12.70 -8.36
CA ASN A 148 1.06 -13.92 -9.14
C ASN A 148 -0.19 -13.85 -10.02
#